data_AF-A0A2M8C465-F1
#
_entry.id   AF-A0A2M8C465-F1
#
_cell.length_a   1.000
_cell.length_b   1.000
_cell.length_c   1.000
_cell.angle_alpha   90.00
_cell.angle_beta   90.00
_cell.angle_gamma   90.00
#
_symmetry.space_group_name_H-M   'P 1'
#
loop_
_entity.id
_entity.type
_entity.pdbx_description
1 polymer ?
#
loop_
_entity_poly.entity_id
_entity_poly.type
_entity_poly.pdbx_seq_one_letter_code
_entity_poly.pdbx_strand_id
1 'polypeptide(L)'
;MVSRGIEHIRKREGHIVPFTPTKIAEAVFKAFKAVGEDDKSKANQVSEQVVSILEITCRDGRVPTVEEVQDLVEKMLIENGYARVAKAYILYREQHAKLRESRRLLEGATKMVDDYLGRLDWRVNENSNMGYSLQGLNNYASSGIASRYWLGNIYPPEVGEAHTEGDFHIHDLGVLGVYCCGWDLKDLLLQGFQGAQGKIESTPPKHFRSALGQAVNFFYTLQGEAAGAQAFSNFDTLLAPFIRYDGLSYREVKQAMQEFIFSLNVPTRVGFQTPFTNLSFDLVPPPLLRDEEVIVGGKPSSDSVYGEFQKEMDMLNKAFCEVMMDGDAKGRIFTFPIPTYNITKDFDWQNLALDALWEMTAKYGIPYFANFVNSDMKPEDTRSMCCRLRLDIGEIR
;
A
#
# COMPACT_ATOMS: atom_id res chain seq x y z
N MET A 1 1.48 -60.30 26.35
CA MET A 1 1.09 -58.89 26.11
C MET A 1 1.17 -58.64 24.63
N VAL A 2 0.04 -58.41 23.97
CA VAL A 2 0.00 -58.10 22.53
C VAL A 2 0.51 -56.66 22.37
N SER A 3 1.61 -56.47 21.65
CA SER A 3 2.04 -55.12 21.24
C SER A 3 0.91 -54.52 20.41
N ARG A 4 0.27 -53.45 20.91
CA ARG A 4 -0.61 -52.62 20.08
C ARG A 4 0.34 -51.82 19.19
N GLY A 5 0.54 -52.29 17.97
CA GLY A 5 1.29 -51.56 16.96
C GLY A 5 0.64 -50.21 16.65
N ILE A 6 1.43 -49.27 16.15
CA ILE A 6 0.91 -47.96 15.75
C ILE A 6 0.08 -48.12 14.48
N GLU A 7 -1.21 -47.80 14.58
CA GLU A 7 -2.16 -47.93 13.47
C GLU A 7 -2.23 -46.67 12.60
N HIS A 8 -1.98 -45.49 13.19
CA HIS A 8 -2.26 -44.21 12.57
C HIS A 8 -1.12 -43.20 12.77
N ILE A 9 -1.00 -42.25 11.84
CA ILE A 9 -0.08 -41.11 11.91
C ILE A 9 -0.80 -39.82 11.50
N ARG A 10 -0.54 -38.73 12.22
CA ARG A 10 -1.11 -37.41 11.96
C ARG A 10 -0.21 -36.64 10.99
N LYS A 11 -0.77 -36.25 9.84
CA LYS A 11 -0.13 -35.37 8.86
C LYS A 11 -0.08 -33.93 9.37
N ARG A 12 0.78 -33.10 8.78
CA ARG A 12 0.93 -31.66 9.11
C ARG A 12 -0.37 -30.87 8.95
N GLU A 13 -1.25 -31.30 8.05
CA GLU A 13 -2.58 -30.71 7.81
C GLU A 13 -3.66 -31.19 8.80
N GLY A 14 -3.28 -31.95 9.84
CA GLY A 14 -4.21 -32.49 10.84
C GLY A 14 -4.87 -33.83 10.45
N HIS A 15 -4.88 -34.20 9.17
CA HIS A 15 -5.42 -35.46 8.69
C HIS A 15 -4.73 -36.69 9.30
N ILE A 16 -5.52 -37.68 9.72
CA ILE A 16 -5.04 -38.96 10.28
C ILE A 16 -5.06 -40.01 9.16
N VAL A 17 -3.92 -40.67 8.91
CA VAL A 17 -3.79 -41.72 7.89
C VAL A 17 -3.18 -42.98 8.49
N PRO A 18 -3.34 -44.16 7.85
CA PRO A 18 -2.69 -45.39 8.30
C PRO A 18 -1.17 -45.24 8.39
N PHE A 19 -0.58 -45.70 9.49
CA PHE A 19 0.87 -45.74 9.68
C PHE A 19 1.47 -46.87 8.84
N THR A 20 2.57 -46.60 8.13
CA THR A 20 3.22 -47.60 7.28
C THR A 20 4.73 -47.59 7.57
N PRO A 21 5.26 -48.57 8.33
CA PRO A 21 6.68 -48.66 8.66
C PRO A 21 7.61 -48.65 7.43
N THR A 22 7.18 -49.26 6.32
CA THR A 22 7.97 -49.33 5.09
C THR A 22 8.32 -47.94 4.52
N LYS A 23 7.48 -46.92 4.75
CA LYS A 23 7.75 -45.55 4.31
C LYS A 23 8.93 -44.92 5.04
N ILE A 24 9.18 -45.31 6.29
CA ILE A 24 10.33 -44.85 7.08
C ILE A 24 11.60 -45.48 6.51
N ALA A 25 11.60 -46.80 6.34
CA ALA A 25 12.72 -47.54 5.74
C ALA A 25 13.09 -47.01 4.34
N GLU A 26 12.11 -46.72 3.48
CA GLU A 26 12.34 -46.14 2.16
C GLU A 26 12.95 -44.73 2.21
N ALA A 27 12.48 -43.89 3.14
CA ALA A 27 13.01 -42.53 3.30
C ALA A 27 14.46 -42.56 3.82
N VAL A 28 14.76 -43.44 4.78
CA VAL A 28 16.11 -43.65 5.30
C VAL A 28 17.02 -44.22 4.21
N PHE A 29 16.55 -45.21 3.45
CA PHE A 29 17.30 -45.82 2.36
C PHE A 29 17.68 -44.80 1.26
N LYS A 30 16.77 -43.86 0.93
CA LYS A 30 17.09 -42.75 0.03
C LYS A 30 18.22 -41.86 0.56
N ALA A 31 18.29 -41.64 1.87
CA ALA A 31 19.37 -40.87 2.48
C ALA A 31 20.71 -41.63 2.44
N PHE A 32 20.71 -42.95 2.67
CA PHE A 32 21.89 -43.79 2.47
C PHE A 32 22.38 -43.72 1.02
N LYS A 33 21.46 -43.87 0.06
CA LYS A 33 21.79 -43.79 -1.37
C LYS A 33 22.39 -42.44 -1.77
N ALA A 34 21.90 -41.35 -1.18
CA ALA A 34 22.39 -39.99 -1.44
C ALA A 34 23.86 -39.77 -1.01
N VAL A 35 24.37 -40.57 -0.06
CA VAL A 35 25.78 -40.52 0.37
C VAL A 35 26.67 -41.58 -0.27
N GLY A 36 26.13 -42.36 -1.22
CA GLY A 36 26.82 -43.43 -1.93
C GLY A 36 26.78 -44.78 -1.23
N GLU A 37 25.92 -44.97 -0.24
CA GLU A 37 25.74 -46.24 0.47
C GLU A 37 24.42 -46.91 0.03
N ASP A 38 24.47 -48.13 -0.48
CA ASP A 38 23.29 -48.85 -0.99
C ASP A 38 22.93 -50.07 -0.11
N ASP A 39 22.82 -49.82 1.21
CA ASP A 39 22.55 -50.88 2.18
C ASP A 39 21.13 -50.75 2.76
N LYS A 40 20.22 -51.54 2.19
CA LYS A 40 18.83 -51.61 2.63
C LYS A 40 18.66 -52.25 4.01
N SER A 41 19.61 -53.07 4.45
CA SER A 41 19.58 -53.70 5.78
C SER A 41 19.73 -52.67 6.88
N LYS A 42 20.68 -51.74 6.73
CA LYS A 42 20.87 -50.63 7.68
C LYS A 42 19.65 -49.71 7.75
N ALA A 43 19.04 -49.42 6.61
CA ALA A 43 17.82 -48.60 6.56
C ALA A 43 16.63 -49.26 7.28
N ASN A 44 16.46 -50.58 7.13
CA ASN A 44 15.44 -51.34 7.85
C ASN A 44 15.71 -51.34 9.37
N GLN A 45 16.96 -51.52 9.78
CA GLN A 45 17.34 -51.51 11.20
C GLN A 45 17.00 -50.18 11.88
N VAL A 46 17.33 -49.06 11.22
CA VAL A 46 16.97 -47.71 11.72
C VAL A 46 15.44 -47.56 11.79
N SER A 47 14.72 -48.05 10.78
CA SER A 47 13.25 -48.01 10.77
C SER A 47 12.63 -48.83 11.91
N GLU A 48 13.15 -50.02 12.19
CA GLU A 48 12.70 -50.89 13.28
C GLU A 48 12.92 -50.25 14.65
N GLN A 49 14.07 -49.59 14.85
CA GLN A 49 14.36 -48.83 16.06
C GLN A 49 13.38 -47.67 16.26
N VAL A 50 13.10 -46.91 15.20
CA VAL A 50 12.13 -45.80 15.23
C VAL A 50 10.74 -46.31 15.60
N VAL A 51 10.27 -47.40 14.97
CA VAL A 51 8.97 -48.01 15.29
C VAL A 51 8.93 -48.49 16.74
N SER A 52 9.98 -49.17 17.20
CA SER A 52 10.07 -49.68 18.58
C SER A 52 9.99 -48.57 19.61
N ILE A 53 10.64 -47.43 19.35
CA ILE A 53 10.57 -46.26 20.24
C ILE A 53 9.17 -45.66 20.21
N LEU A 54 8.56 -45.48 19.04
CA LEU A 54 7.20 -44.94 18.94
C LEU A 54 6.18 -45.82 19.66
N GLU A 55 6.31 -47.16 19.59
CA GLU A 55 5.46 -48.11 20.33
C GLU A 55 5.60 -47.97 21.85
N ILE A 56 6.68 -47.36 22.35
CA ILE A 56 6.88 -47.09 23.77
C ILE A 56 6.33 -45.70 24.12
N THR A 57 6.62 -44.67 23.34
CA THR A 57 6.18 -43.29 23.61
C THR A 57 4.70 -43.04 23.31
N CYS A 58 4.06 -43.86 22.48
CA CYS A 58 2.66 -43.69 22.07
C CYS A 58 1.70 -44.71 22.72
N ARG A 59 2.11 -45.39 23.80
CA ARG A 59 1.31 -46.45 24.47
C ARG A 59 -0.08 -46.01 24.94
N ASP A 60 -0.27 -44.73 25.21
CA ASP A 60 -1.53 -44.17 25.75
C ASP A 60 -2.58 -43.89 24.66
N GLY A 61 -2.42 -44.43 23.45
CA GLY A 61 -3.32 -44.15 22.32
C GLY A 61 -3.06 -42.83 21.61
N ARG A 62 -1.91 -42.19 21.90
CA ARG A 62 -1.45 -40.98 21.21
C ARG A 62 -1.09 -41.31 19.76
N VAL A 63 -1.61 -40.55 18.82
CA VAL A 63 -1.23 -40.66 17.40
C VAL A 63 0.03 -39.82 17.16
N PRO A 64 1.16 -40.42 16.74
CA PRO A 64 2.37 -39.65 16.44
C PRO A 64 2.15 -38.74 15.23
N THR A 65 2.82 -37.60 15.24
CA THR A 65 2.89 -36.66 14.12
C THR A 65 4.03 -37.01 13.18
N VAL A 66 3.94 -36.56 11.93
CA VAL A 66 5.04 -36.72 10.95
C VAL A 66 6.35 -36.11 11.44
N GLU A 67 6.32 -34.98 12.17
CA GLU A 67 7.55 -34.34 12.68
C GLU A 67 8.22 -35.19 13.75
N GLU A 68 7.45 -35.72 14.71
CA GLU A 68 7.98 -36.60 15.75
C GLU A 68 8.65 -37.84 15.17
N VAL A 69 8.08 -38.43 14.11
CA VAL A 69 8.70 -39.57 13.42
C VAL A 69 10.00 -39.15 12.70
N GLN A 70 10.03 -37.98 12.07
CA GLN A 70 11.21 -37.49 11.37
C GLN A 70 12.36 -37.14 12.32
N ASP A 71 12.06 -36.49 13.44
CA ASP A 71 13.04 -36.14 14.46
C ASP A 71 13.62 -37.39 15.12
N LEU A 72 12.79 -38.42 15.30
CA LEU A 72 13.25 -39.72 15.80
C LEU A 72 14.15 -40.44 14.79
N VAL A 73 13.84 -40.38 13.49
CA VAL A 73 14.73 -40.91 12.44
C VAL A 73 16.09 -40.21 12.44
N GLU A 74 16.10 -38.89 12.56
CA GLU A 74 17.33 -38.10 12.65
C GLU A 74 18.17 -38.50 13.86
N LYS A 75 17.53 -38.60 15.03
CA LYS A 75 18.16 -39.07 16.27
C LYS A 75 18.78 -40.46 16.10
N MET A 76 18.03 -41.42 15.57
CA MET A 76 18.55 -42.78 15.38
C MET A 76 19.71 -42.83 14.38
N LEU A 77 19.67 -42.04 13.30
CA LEU A 77 20.78 -41.98 12.36
C LEU A 77 22.07 -41.46 13.01
N ILE A 78 21.96 -40.47 13.90
CA ILE A 78 23.11 -39.93 14.65
C ILE A 78 23.63 -40.95 15.68
N GLU A 79 22.74 -41.55 16.47
CA GLU A 79 23.10 -42.51 17.53
C GLU A 79 23.75 -43.79 16.99
N ASN A 80 23.37 -44.23 15.78
CA ASN A 80 24.01 -45.37 15.11
C ASN A 80 25.30 -44.98 14.35
N GLY A 81 25.79 -43.74 14.49
CA GLY A 81 27.05 -43.28 13.87
C GLY A 81 26.93 -42.90 12.39
N TYR A 82 25.73 -42.81 11.82
CA TYR A 82 25.50 -42.48 10.42
C TYR A 82 25.39 -40.97 10.19
N ALA A 83 26.33 -40.19 10.71
CA ALA A 83 26.29 -38.71 10.66
C ALA A 83 26.17 -38.14 9.24
N ARG A 84 26.83 -38.74 8.25
CA ARG A 84 26.74 -38.34 6.83
C ARG A 84 25.31 -38.56 6.28
N VAL A 85 24.69 -39.69 6.63
CA VAL A 85 23.33 -40.05 6.23
C VAL A 85 22.31 -39.15 6.92
N ALA A 86 22.49 -38.88 8.21
CA ALA A 86 21.66 -37.93 8.97
C ALA A 86 21.66 -36.56 8.30
N LYS A 87 22.83 -36.02 7.94
CA LYS A 87 22.92 -34.75 7.21
C LYS A 87 22.19 -34.77 5.86
N ALA A 88 22.33 -35.85 5.08
CA ALA A 88 21.62 -36.00 3.81
C ALA A 88 20.09 -36.08 4.01
N TYR A 89 19.64 -36.77 5.05
CA TYR A 89 18.22 -36.86 5.42
C TYR A 89 17.64 -35.50 5.83
N ILE A 90 18.36 -34.73 6.67
CA ILE A 90 17.97 -33.38 7.10
C ILE A 90 17.85 -32.44 5.89
N LEU A 91 18.87 -32.40 5.03
CA LEU A 91 18.87 -31.56 3.83
C LEU A 91 17.75 -31.91 2.87
N TYR A 92 17.48 -33.21 2.67
CA TYR A 92 16.37 -33.68 1.85
C TYR A 92 15.01 -33.24 2.43
N ARG A 93 14.83 -33.33 3.75
CA ARG A 93 13.63 -32.86 4.46
C ARG A 93 13.43 -31.36 4.27
N GLU A 94 14.50 -30.57 4.43
CA GLU A 94 14.47 -29.12 4.24
C GLU A 94 14.14 -28.75 2.78
N GLN A 95 14.77 -29.39 1.80
CA GLN A 95 14.50 -29.16 0.38
C GLN A 95 13.05 -29.50 0.03
N HIS A 96 12.52 -30.62 0.53
CA HIS A 96 11.13 -31.01 0.31
C HIS A 96 10.15 -30.11 1.06
N ALA A 97 10.51 -29.56 2.22
CA ALA A 97 9.71 -28.54 2.90
C ALA A 97 9.61 -27.26 2.05
N LYS A 98 10.74 -26.76 1.53
CA LYS A 98 10.79 -25.62 0.61
C LYS A 98 9.99 -25.85 -0.67
N LEU A 99 10.09 -27.04 -1.28
CA LEU A 99 9.31 -27.39 -2.48
C LEU A 99 7.79 -27.41 -2.20
N ARG A 100 7.36 -27.92 -1.05
CA ARG A 100 5.94 -27.91 -0.66
C ARG A 100 5.42 -26.50 -0.40
N GLU A 101 6.21 -25.69 0.29
CA GLU A 101 5.88 -24.29 0.53
C GLU A 101 5.76 -23.51 -0.79
N SER A 102 6.75 -23.67 -1.68
CA SER A 102 6.72 -23.09 -3.04
C SER A 102 5.50 -23.55 -3.84
N ARG A 103 5.13 -24.84 -3.77
CA ARG A 103 3.92 -25.36 -4.42
C ARG A 103 2.65 -24.75 -3.84
N ARG A 104 2.55 -24.60 -2.52
CA ARG A 104 1.40 -23.96 -1.86
C ARG A 104 1.27 -22.49 -2.26
N LEU A 105 2.39 -21.78 -2.40
CA LEU A 105 2.41 -20.40 -2.89
C LEU A 105 1.94 -20.30 -4.35
N LEU A 106 2.42 -21.20 -5.22
CA LEU A 106 2.01 -21.28 -6.63
C LEU A 106 0.53 -21.63 -6.79
N GLU A 107 0.04 -22.64 -6.09
CA GLU A 107 -1.38 -23.02 -6.08
C GLU A 107 -2.26 -21.86 -5.57
N GLY A 108 -1.79 -21.15 -4.53
CA GLY A 108 -2.43 -19.93 -4.04
C GLY A 108 -2.48 -18.81 -5.08
N ALA A 109 -1.39 -18.61 -5.84
CA ALA A 109 -1.31 -17.62 -6.92
C ALA A 109 -2.31 -17.91 -8.04
N THR A 110 -2.36 -19.15 -8.54
CA THR A 110 -3.33 -19.55 -9.58
C THR A 110 -4.76 -19.39 -9.07
N LYS A 111 -5.04 -19.84 -7.84
CA LYS A 111 -6.36 -19.69 -7.22
C LYS A 111 -6.79 -18.23 -7.12
N MET A 112 -5.90 -17.31 -6.76
CA MET A 112 -6.25 -15.87 -6.73
C MET A 112 -6.63 -15.35 -8.12
N VAL A 113 -5.94 -15.78 -9.17
CA VAL A 113 -6.32 -15.39 -10.54
C VAL A 113 -7.71 -15.94 -10.88
N ASP A 114 -7.97 -17.21 -10.60
CA ASP A 114 -9.28 -17.85 -10.85
C ASP A 114 -10.40 -17.17 -10.04
N ASP A 115 -10.16 -16.89 -8.76
CA ASP A 115 -11.11 -16.21 -7.87
C ASP A 115 -11.46 -14.80 -8.40
N TYR A 116 -10.46 -14.05 -8.88
CA TYR A 116 -10.69 -12.74 -9.49
C TYR A 116 -11.48 -12.85 -10.80
N LEU A 117 -11.06 -13.73 -11.72
CA LEU A 117 -11.72 -13.94 -13.01
C LEU A 117 -13.18 -14.41 -12.84
N GLY A 118 -13.44 -15.25 -11.85
CA GLY A 118 -14.77 -15.72 -11.48
C GLY A 118 -15.57 -14.74 -10.62
N ARG A 119 -14.96 -13.64 -10.15
CA ARG A 119 -15.52 -12.69 -9.17
C ARG A 119 -16.06 -13.38 -7.91
N LEU A 120 -15.36 -14.41 -7.46
CA LEU A 120 -15.75 -15.27 -6.34
C LEU A 120 -15.29 -14.71 -4.99
N ASP A 121 -14.36 -13.75 -5.00
CA ASP A 121 -13.88 -13.05 -3.80
C ASP A 121 -14.52 -11.66 -3.68
N TRP A 122 -15.02 -11.34 -2.48
CA TRP A 122 -15.62 -10.03 -2.18
C TRP A 122 -14.62 -8.88 -2.31
N ARG A 123 -13.32 -9.14 -2.13
CA ARG A 123 -12.23 -8.15 -2.25
C ARG A 123 -12.14 -7.54 -3.65
N VAL A 124 -12.68 -8.22 -4.67
CA VAL A 124 -12.83 -7.66 -6.03
C VAL A 124 -13.70 -6.39 -6.01
N ASN A 125 -14.61 -6.25 -5.05
CA ASN A 125 -15.52 -5.10 -4.89
C ASN A 125 -15.18 -4.21 -3.68
N GLU A 126 -14.08 -4.47 -2.96
CA GLU A 126 -13.71 -3.71 -1.75
C GLU A 126 -13.32 -2.27 -2.08
N ASN A 127 -12.65 -2.06 -3.20
CA ASN A 127 -12.18 -0.74 -3.61
C ASN A 127 -13.08 -0.14 -4.70
N SER A 128 -13.89 0.86 -4.32
CA SER A 128 -14.85 1.53 -5.22
C SER A 128 -14.20 2.26 -6.39
N ASN A 129 -12.92 2.61 -6.28
CA ASN A 129 -12.18 3.28 -7.35
C ASN A 129 -11.63 2.27 -8.38
N MET A 130 -11.73 0.96 -8.12
CA MET A 130 -11.24 -0.10 -8.99
C MET A 130 -12.37 -0.84 -9.69
N GLY A 131 -12.23 -1.01 -11.01
CA GLY A 131 -13.11 -1.84 -11.82
C GLY A 131 -12.43 -3.14 -12.26
N TYR A 132 -13.25 -4.13 -12.63
CA TYR A 132 -12.77 -5.39 -13.21
C TYR A 132 -11.96 -5.13 -14.49
N SER A 133 -10.66 -5.35 -14.41
CA SER A 133 -9.69 -5.15 -15.50
C SER A 133 -8.43 -5.98 -15.29
N LEU A 134 -7.53 -6.01 -16.28
CA LEU A 134 -6.20 -6.63 -16.12
C LEU A 134 -5.36 -5.93 -15.03
N GLN A 135 -5.47 -4.61 -14.91
CA GLN A 135 -4.76 -3.87 -13.86
C GLN A 135 -5.37 -4.12 -12.48
N GLY A 136 -6.70 -4.26 -12.40
CA GLY A 136 -7.37 -4.70 -11.18
C GLY A 136 -6.92 -6.10 -10.75
N LEU A 137 -6.69 -7.02 -11.71
CA LEU A 137 -6.13 -8.35 -11.41
C LEU A 137 -4.71 -8.24 -10.85
N ASN A 138 -3.85 -7.43 -11.48
CA ASN A 138 -2.48 -7.22 -10.99
C ASN A 138 -2.48 -6.65 -9.56
N ASN A 139 -3.34 -5.66 -9.29
CA ASN A 139 -3.45 -5.10 -7.94
C ASN A 139 -4.00 -6.13 -6.94
N TYR A 140 -5.06 -6.87 -7.30
CA TYR A 140 -5.62 -7.93 -6.47
C TYR A 140 -4.59 -9.01 -6.10
N ALA A 141 -3.82 -9.48 -7.08
CA ALA A 141 -2.78 -10.47 -6.86
C ALA A 141 -1.64 -9.90 -5.97
N SER A 142 -1.15 -8.70 -6.30
CA SER A 142 -0.07 -8.04 -5.55
C SER A 142 -0.48 -7.76 -4.09
N SER A 143 -1.66 -7.18 -3.89
CA SER A 143 -2.20 -6.87 -2.56
C SER A 143 -2.44 -8.12 -1.72
N GLY A 144 -2.97 -9.19 -2.32
CA GLY A 144 -3.12 -10.46 -1.62
C GLY A 144 -1.78 -11.06 -1.18
N ILE A 145 -0.72 -10.93 -2.01
CA ILE A 145 0.63 -11.38 -1.66
C ILE A 145 1.22 -10.52 -0.53
N ALA A 146 1.14 -9.19 -0.65
CA ALA A 146 1.61 -8.25 0.36
C ALA A 146 0.92 -8.49 1.71
N SER A 147 -0.40 -8.68 1.71
CA SER A 147 -1.18 -8.93 2.92
C SER A 147 -0.74 -10.21 3.65
N ARG A 148 -0.54 -11.31 2.91
CA ARG A 148 -0.01 -12.54 3.51
C ARG A 148 1.42 -12.41 4.00
N TYR A 149 2.24 -11.60 3.32
CA TYR A 149 3.60 -11.32 3.77
C TYR A 149 3.60 -10.55 5.09
N TRP A 150 2.77 -9.51 5.22
CA TRP A 150 2.58 -8.77 6.47
C TRP A 150 2.17 -9.71 7.61
N LEU A 151 1.07 -10.46 7.44
CA LEU A 151 0.50 -11.28 8.52
C LEU A 151 1.31 -12.53 8.84
N GLY A 152 2.02 -13.08 7.85
CA GLY A 152 2.77 -14.33 8.02
C GLY A 152 4.24 -14.15 8.40
N ASN A 153 4.86 -13.03 8.02
CA ASN A 153 6.31 -12.85 8.14
C ASN A 153 6.72 -11.63 8.97
N ILE A 154 5.89 -10.60 9.06
CA ILE A 154 6.25 -9.35 9.74
C ILE A 154 5.54 -9.22 11.09
N TYR A 155 4.22 -9.39 11.09
CA TYR A 155 3.44 -9.34 12.33
C TYR A 155 3.62 -10.63 13.15
N PRO A 156 3.55 -10.52 14.49
CA PRO A 156 3.41 -11.68 15.35
C PRO A 156 2.16 -12.51 14.98
N PRO A 157 2.19 -13.85 15.12
CA PRO A 157 1.06 -14.71 14.78
C PRO A 157 -0.26 -14.29 15.43
N GLU A 158 -0.24 -13.86 16.69
CA GLU A 158 -1.41 -13.41 17.44
C GLU A 158 -2.10 -12.19 16.81
N VAL A 159 -1.33 -11.29 16.18
CA VAL A 159 -1.87 -10.12 15.46
C VAL A 159 -2.52 -10.57 14.16
N GLY A 160 -1.91 -11.54 13.47
CA GLY A 160 -2.44 -12.10 12.23
C GLY A 160 -3.74 -12.87 12.43
N GLU A 161 -3.82 -13.64 13.52
CA GLU A 161 -5.02 -14.38 13.93
C GLU A 161 -6.15 -13.42 14.30
N ALA A 162 -5.91 -12.44 15.17
CA ALA A 162 -6.92 -11.46 15.57
C ALA A 162 -7.48 -10.65 14.37
N HIS A 163 -6.63 -10.29 13.39
CA HIS A 163 -7.10 -9.67 12.16
C HIS A 163 -8.00 -10.60 11.31
N THR A 164 -7.62 -11.88 11.24
CA THR A 164 -8.33 -12.88 10.42
C THR A 164 -9.66 -13.31 11.06
N GLU A 165 -9.71 -13.36 12.39
CA GLU A 165 -10.91 -13.68 13.17
C GLU A 165 -11.86 -12.48 13.33
N GLY A 166 -11.38 -11.28 12.99
CA GLY A 166 -12.20 -10.06 12.96
C GLY A 166 -12.26 -9.31 14.30
N ASP A 167 -11.34 -9.59 15.23
CA ASP A 167 -11.21 -8.84 16.49
C ASP A 167 -10.84 -7.38 16.24
N PHE A 168 -10.02 -7.13 15.21
CA PHE A 168 -9.77 -5.80 14.65
C PHE A 168 -9.42 -5.90 13.15
N HIS A 169 -9.41 -4.76 12.46
CA HIS A 169 -9.06 -4.68 11.05
C HIS A 169 -7.78 -3.87 10.85
N ILE A 170 -6.74 -4.49 10.28
CA ILE A 170 -5.54 -3.77 9.82
C ILE A 170 -5.83 -3.30 8.41
N HIS A 171 -5.93 -1.99 8.24
CA HIS A 171 -6.16 -1.37 6.95
C HIS A 171 -4.94 -1.48 6.04
N ASP A 172 -5.19 -1.52 4.73
CA ASP A 172 -4.18 -1.32 3.68
C ASP A 172 -3.00 -2.30 3.66
N LEU A 173 -3.20 -3.52 4.18
CA LEU A 173 -2.25 -4.63 4.09
C LEU A 173 -1.84 -4.99 2.64
N GLY A 174 -2.53 -4.45 1.64
CA GLY A 174 -2.20 -4.63 0.23
C GLY A 174 -0.93 -3.91 -0.23
N VAL A 175 -0.37 -3.01 0.59
CA VAL A 175 0.81 -2.21 0.23
C VAL A 175 1.91 -2.40 1.29
N LEU A 176 3.14 -2.61 0.84
CA LEU A 176 4.33 -2.68 1.69
C LEU A 176 4.96 -1.27 1.79
N GLY A 177 4.19 -0.32 2.30
CA GLY A 177 4.55 1.09 2.29
C GLY A 177 3.79 1.87 3.36
N VAL A 178 3.91 3.19 3.29
CA VAL A 178 3.20 4.09 4.20
C VAL A 178 1.73 4.24 3.78
N TYR A 179 0.89 4.69 4.72
CA TYR A 179 -0.53 4.90 4.44
C TYR A 179 -0.76 6.13 3.54
N CYS A 180 -0.69 7.35 4.08
CA CYS A 180 -0.92 8.59 3.34
C CYS A 180 0.29 9.51 3.45
N CYS A 181 0.47 10.38 2.46
CA CYS A 181 1.54 11.38 2.43
C CYS A 181 1.00 12.77 2.09
N GLY A 182 1.54 13.76 2.78
CA GLY A 182 1.34 15.18 2.48
C GLY A 182 2.69 15.76 2.14
N TRP A 183 2.72 16.45 1.03
CA TRP A 183 3.94 16.89 0.40
C TRP A 183 4.00 18.41 0.42
N ASP A 184 5.20 18.92 0.55
CA ASP A 184 5.44 20.34 0.38
C ASP A 184 5.53 20.66 -1.11
N LEU A 185 4.51 21.34 -1.64
CA LEU A 185 4.52 21.80 -3.02
C LEU A 185 5.67 22.79 -3.27
N LYS A 186 6.07 23.57 -2.25
CA LYS A 186 7.19 24.50 -2.36
C LYS A 186 8.49 23.77 -2.71
N ASP A 187 8.70 22.58 -2.16
CA ASP A 187 9.88 21.77 -2.45
C ASP A 187 9.90 21.32 -3.92
N LEU A 188 8.76 20.85 -4.45
CA LEU A 188 8.61 20.54 -5.87
C LEU A 188 8.87 21.77 -6.76
N LEU A 189 8.45 22.97 -6.35
CA LEU A 189 8.68 24.21 -7.09
C LEU A 189 10.13 24.70 -7.01
N LEU A 190 10.87 24.36 -5.94
CA LEU A 190 12.28 24.72 -5.75
C LEU A 190 13.22 23.76 -6.47
N GLN A 191 12.95 22.47 -6.38
CA GLN A 191 13.83 21.42 -6.86
C GLN A 191 13.42 20.88 -8.24
N GLY A 192 12.14 20.95 -8.59
CA GLY A 192 11.58 20.18 -9.70
C GLY A 192 11.40 18.71 -9.32
N PHE A 193 10.93 17.90 -10.26
CA PHE A 193 10.66 16.49 -9.97
C PHE A 193 11.90 15.61 -10.23
N GLN A 194 12.62 15.28 -9.16
CA GLN A 194 13.91 14.56 -9.18
C GLN A 194 14.02 13.54 -8.02
N GLY A 195 15.13 12.80 -7.95
CA GLY A 195 15.48 11.94 -6.80
C GLY A 195 15.38 10.43 -7.04
N ALA A 196 14.83 10.00 -8.18
CA ALA A 196 14.76 8.58 -8.54
C ALA A 196 16.02 8.15 -9.32
N GLN A 197 16.92 7.40 -8.67
CA GLN A 197 18.19 6.99 -9.27
C GLN A 197 18.00 6.27 -10.62
N GLY A 198 18.70 6.75 -11.65
CA GLY A 198 18.64 6.18 -13.00
C GLY A 198 17.35 6.47 -13.77
N LYS A 199 16.52 7.41 -13.29
CA LYS A 199 15.34 7.92 -14.00
C LYS A 199 15.59 9.33 -14.51
N ILE A 200 14.76 9.75 -15.48
CA ILE A 200 14.78 11.12 -16.00
C ILE A 200 14.21 12.05 -14.93
N GLU A 201 14.83 13.21 -14.78
CA GLU A 201 14.47 14.23 -13.81
C GLU A 201 14.00 15.52 -14.52
N SER A 202 13.11 16.26 -13.87
CA SER A 202 12.61 17.55 -14.35
C SER A 202 13.20 18.68 -13.53
N THR A 203 13.70 19.71 -14.22
CA THR A 203 14.10 20.96 -13.55
C THR A 203 12.88 21.72 -13.01
N PRO A 204 13.06 22.65 -12.07
CA PRO A 204 11.97 23.45 -11.51
C PRO A 204 11.08 24.11 -12.59
N PRO A 205 9.76 24.08 -12.44
CA PRO A 205 8.85 24.64 -13.43
C PRO A 205 8.98 26.17 -13.49
N LYS A 206 8.91 26.72 -14.71
CA LYS A 206 8.95 28.17 -14.96
C LYS A 206 7.61 28.78 -15.38
N HIS A 207 6.66 27.93 -15.77
CA HIS A 207 5.35 28.32 -16.30
C HIS A 207 4.23 27.58 -15.57
N PHE A 208 3.06 28.19 -15.48
CA PHE A 208 1.90 27.66 -14.74
C PHE A 208 1.52 26.26 -15.18
N ARG A 209 1.41 26.03 -16.50
CA ARG A 209 1.09 24.70 -17.06
C ARG A 209 2.16 23.66 -16.75
N SER A 210 3.44 24.06 -16.74
CA SER A 210 4.54 23.15 -16.38
C SER A 210 4.50 22.78 -14.90
N ALA A 211 4.16 23.71 -14.01
CA ALA A 211 4.00 23.43 -12.58
C ALA A 211 2.86 22.44 -12.34
N LEU A 212 1.69 22.67 -12.94
CA LEU A 212 0.56 21.74 -12.88
C LEU A 212 0.89 20.36 -13.48
N GLY A 213 1.61 20.32 -14.61
CA GLY A 213 2.02 19.07 -15.24
C GLY A 213 3.02 18.27 -14.37
N GLN A 214 3.96 18.94 -13.72
CA GLN A 214 4.85 18.28 -12.75
C GLN A 214 4.08 17.78 -11.52
N ALA A 215 3.14 18.54 -10.99
CA ALA A 215 2.26 18.11 -9.89
C ALA A 215 1.45 16.84 -10.25
N VAL A 216 0.91 16.77 -11.47
CA VAL A 216 0.23 15.56 -11.96
C VAL A 216 1.19 14.36 -11.98
N ASN A 217 2.37 14.49 -12.59
CA ASN A 217 3.33 13.39 -12.66
C ASN A 217 3.82 12.95 -11.27
N PHE A 218 4.00 13.91 -10.37
CA PHE A 218 4.36 13.68 -8.97
C PHE A 218 3.31 12.81 -8.27
N PHE A 219 2.03 13.21 -8.32
CA PHE A 219 0.94 12.45 -7.71
C PHE A 219 0.81 11.03 -8.27
N TYR A 220 0.90 10.88 -9.60
CA TYR A 220 0.82 9.55 -10.22
C TYR A 220 1.98 8.64 -9.85
N THR A 221 3.18 9.19 -9.71
CA THR A 221 4.36 8.40 -9.37
C THR A 221 4.30 7.96 -7.91
N LEU A 222 3.97 8.88 -6.99
CA LEU A 222 3.94 8.57 -5.56
C LEU A 222 2.69 7.81 -5.13
N GLN A 223 1.62 7.79 -5.92
CA GLN A 223 0.51 6.84 -5.71
C GLN A 223 1.00 5.38 -5.71
N GLY A 224 2.07 5.06 -6.45
CA GLY A 224 2.64 3.70 -6.45
C GLY A 224 3.38 3.33 -5.16
N GLU A 225 3.71 4.30 -4.30
CA GLU A 225 4.59 4.13 -3.13
C GLU A 225 3.84 4.22 -1.79
N ALA A 226 2.53 4.52 -1.82
CA ALA A 226 1.70 4.69 -0.64
C ALA A 226 0.29 4.15 -0.89
N ALA A 227 -0.37 3.64 0.15
CA ALA A 227 -1.69 3.01 0.00
C ALA A 227 -2.85 4.01 -0.19
N GLY A 228 -2.72 5.16 0.46
CA GLY A 228 -3.75 6.18 0.57
C GLY A 228 -3.37 7.46 -0.16
N ALA A 229 -3.95 8.57 0.30
CA ALA A 229 -3.93 9.80 -0.47
C ALA A 229 -2.59 10.54 -0.43
N GLN A 230 -2.40 11.29 -1.51
CA GLN A 230 -1.30 12.21 -1.72
C GLN A 230 -1.85 13.64 -1.66
N ALA A 231 -1.33 14.46 -0.76
CA ALA A 231 -1.86 15.81 -0.55
C ALA A 231 -0.82 16.89 -0.84
N PHE A 232 -1.27 18.00 -1.43
CA PHE A 232 -0.53 19.28 -1.39
C PHE A 232 -1.28 20.28 -0.52
N SER A 233 -0.50 21.12 0.17
CA SER A 233 -1.00 22.28 0.91
C SER A 233 -0.63 23.58 0.21
N ASN A 234 -1.34 24.66 0.53
CA ASN A 234 -1.07 26.01 0.03
C ASN A 234 -1.10 26.10 -1.51
N PHE A 235 -1.99 25.35 -2.15
CA PHE A 235 -1.94 25.13 -3.60
C PHE A 235 -2.21 26.41 -4.40
N ASP A 236 -3.18 27.21 -3.97
CA ASP A 236 -3.50 28.50 -4.58
C ASP A 236 -2.42 29.55 -4.32
N THR A 237 -1.95 29.67 -3.08
CA THR A 237 -0.88 30.61 -2.71
C THR A 237 0.39 30.35 -3.51
N LEU A 238 0.87 29.09 -3.54
CA LEU A 238 2.16 28.74 -4.14
C LEU A 238 2.15 28.83 -5.68
N LEU A 239 0.99 28.66 -6.32
CA LEU A 239 0.88 28.70 -7.78
C LEU A 239 0.42 30.04 -8.35
N ALA A 240 -0.18 30.93 -7.55
CA ALA A 240 -0.61 32.25 -7.97
C ALA A 240 0.48 33.10 -8.67
N PRO A 241 1.76 33.07 -8.25
CA PRO A 241 2.81 33.84 -8.92
C PRO A 241 3.03 33.48 -10.39
N PHE A 242 2.87 32.20 -10.75
CA PHE A 242 3.02 31.73 -12.12
C PHE A 242 1.97 32.35 -13.04
N ILE A 243 0.74 32.58 -12.55
CA ILE A 243 -0.33 33.21 -13.33
C ILE A 243 0.07 34.64 -13.72
N ARG A 244 0.59 35.42 -12.77
CA ARG A 244 1.01 36.80 -12.99
C ARG A 244 2.22 36.88 -13.91
N TYR A 245 3.27 36.10 -13.65
CA TYR A 245 4.51 36.19 -14.42
C TYR A 245 4.37 35.63 -15.84
N ASP A 246 3.49 34.66 -16.07
CA ASP A 246 3.12 34.24 -17.42
C ASP A 246 2.15 35.22 -18.11
N GLY A 247 1.58 36.20 -17.39
CA GLY A 247 0.64 37.18 -17.92
C GLY A 247 -0.70 36.57 -18.35
N LEU A 248 -1.15 35.51 -17.67
CA LEU A 248 -2.29 34.71 -18.12
C LEU A 248 -3.62 35.44 -17.94
N SER A 249 -4.48 35.31 -18.94
CA SER A 249 -5.89 35.66 -18.84
C SER A 249 -6.67 34.60 -18.06
N TYR A 250 -7.85 34.98 -17.54
CA TYR A 250 -8.75 34.03 -16.85
C TYR A 250 -9.07 32.80 -17.71
N ARG A 251 -9.26 32.99 -19.02
CA ARG A 251 -9.54 31.88 -19.95
C ARG A 251 -8.39 30.88 -20.01
N GLU A 252 -7.15 31.36 -19.99
CA GLU A 252 -5.96 30.51 -20.01
C GLU A 252 -5.75 29.80 -18.67
N VAL A 253 -6.02 30.48 -17.55
CA VAL A 253 -5.99 29.86 -16.22
C VAL A 253 -7.06 28.75 -16.11
N LYS A 254 -8.29 29.02 -16.54
CA LYS A 254 -9.38 28.01 -16.57
C LYS A 254 -9.02 26.83 -17.47
N GLN A 255 -8.42 27.07 -18.64
CA GLN A 255 -7.99 26.00 -19.53
C GLN A 255 -6.88 25.14 -18.91
N ALA A 256 -5.87 25.76 -18.30
CA ALA A 256 -4.79 25.04 -17.61
C ALA A 256 -5.31 24.23 -16.42
N MET A 257 -6.27 24.79 -15.67
CA MET A 257 -6.92 24.08 -14.57
C MET A 257 -7.78 22.90 -15.05
N GLN A 258 -8.48 23.07 -16.17
CA GLN A 258 -9.20 21.97 -16.83
C GLN A 258 -8.26 20.82 -17.20
N GLU A 259 -7.12 21.12 -17.82
CA GLU A 259 -6.11 20.11 -18.16
C GLU A 259 -5.60 19.36 -16.93
N PHE A 260 -5.32 20.08 -15.85
CA PHE A 260 -4.88 19.52 -14.58
C PHE A 260 -5.92 18.57 -13.97
N ILE A 261 -7.17 19.04 -13.80
CA ILE A 261 -8.26 18.25 -13.20
C ILE A 261 -8.55 17.02 -14.06
N PHE A 262 -8.62 17.20 -15.39
CA PHE A 262 -8.89 16.08 -16.29
C PHE A 262 -7.78 15.04 -16.17
N SER A 263 -6.52 15.47 -16.16
CA SER A 263 -5.37 14.56 -16.04
C SER A 263 -5.37 13.76 -14.74
N LEU A 264 -5.79 14.36 -13.62
CA LEU A 264 -5.93 13.66 -12.34
C LEU A 264 -7.13 12.69 -12.29
N ASN A 265 -8.11 12.84 -13.18
CA ASN A 265 -9.29 11.98 -13.24
C ASN A 265 -9.27 10.96 -14.38
N VAL A 266 -8.19 10.85 -15.17
CA VAL A 266 -8.05 9.77 -16.16
C VAL A 266 -7.27 8.58 -15.58
N PRO A 267 -7.92 7.42 -15.32
CA PRO A 267 -7.26 6.25 -14.74
C PRO A 267 -6.29 5.62 -15.76
N THR A 268 -5.01 5.99 -15.73
CA THR A 268 -4.07 5.66 -16.81
C THR A 268 -2.83 4.89 -16.40
N ARG A 269 -2.40 4.92 -15.13
CA ARG A 269 -1.02 4.56 -14.78
C ARG A 269 -0.90 3.69 -13.53
N VAL A 270 -1.18 2.40 -13.69
CA VAL A 270 -1.13 1.33 -12.67
C VAL A 270 -2.43 1.25 -11.86
N GLY A 271 -3.08 0.08 -11.88
CA GLY A 271 -4.30 -0.20 -11.11
C GLY A 271 -5.63 0.30 -11.70
N PHE A 272 -5.64 1.06 -12.80
CA PHE A 272 -6.87 1.67 -13.36
C PHE A 272 -7.62 2.56 -12.34
N GLN A 273 -6.89 3.10 -11.38
CA GLN A 273 -7.39 4.05 -10.40
C GLN A 273 -6.88 5.45 -10.72
N THR A 274 -7.71 6.43 -10.43
CA THR A 274 -7.26 7.81 -10.32
C THR A 274 -6.47 7.99 -9.02
N PRO A 275 -5.44 8.84 -9.01
CA PRO A 275 -4.69 9.13 -7.79
C PRO A 275 -5.60 9.77 -6.77
N PHE A 276 -5.66 9.15 -5.59
CA PHE A 276 -6.37 9.73 -4.45
C PHE A 276 -5.61 10.98 -4.03
N THR A 277 -6.10 12.13 -4.46
CA THR A 277 -5.42 13.42 -4.27
C THR A 277 -6.26 14.38 -3.46
N ASN A 278 -5.60 15.16 -2.61
CA ASN A 278 -6.21 16.24 -1.84
C ASN A 278 -5.43 17.53 -2.06
N LEU A 279 -6.14 18.64 -2.27
CA LEU A 279 -5.53 19.97 -2.36
C LEU A 279 -6.12 20.86 -1.28
N SER A 280 -5.26 21.51 -0.51
CA SER A 280 -5.68 22.53 0.45
C SER A 280 -5.47 23.93 -0.13
N PHE A 281 -6.50 24.76 0.02
CA PHE A 281 -6.58 26.12 -0.50
C PHE A 281 -6.66 27.12 0.66
N ASP A 282 -5.87 28.18 0.58
CA ASP A 282 -5.75 29.18 1.63
C ASP A 282 -6.77 30.31 1.49
N LEU A 283 -7.24 30.60 0.27
CA LEU A 283 -8.09 31.75 -0.14
C LEU A 283 -7.43 33.11 0.03
N VAL A 284 -6.64 33.29 1.08
CA VAL A 284 -5.85 34.49 1.35
C VAL A 284 -4.42 34.08 1.70
N PRO A 285 -3.39 34.85 1.32
CA PRO A 285 -2.00 34.53 1.66
C PRO A 285 -1.85 34.32 3.19
N PRO A 286 -1.50 33.09 3.61
CA PRO A 286 -1.41 32.77 5.03
C PRO A 286 -0.21 33.50 5.65
N PRO A 287 -0.27 33.88 6.94
CA PRO A 287 0.80 34.64 7.60
C PRO A 287 2.21 34.08 7.40
N LEU A 288 2.37 32.75 7.41
CA LEU A 288 3.68 32.10 7.20
C LEU A 288 4.26 32.29 5.80
N LEU A 289 3.43 32.48 4.76
CA LEU A 289 3.90 32.65 3.37
C LEU A 289 3.78 34.09 2.89
N ARG A 290 2.92 34.91 3.51
CA ARG A 290 2.56 36.26 3.04
C ARG A 290 3.77 37.13 2.73
N ASP A 291 4.76 37.12 3.62
CA ASP A 291 5.95 37.98 3.50
C ASP A 291 7.15 37.23 2.90
N GLU A 292 6.98 35.98 2.47
CA GLU A 292 8.03 35.23 1.79
C GLU A 292 8.13 35.60 0.31
N GLU A 293 9.37 35.61 -0.19
CA GLU A 293 9.70 35.77 -1.60
C GLU A 293 9.04 34.67 -2.45
N VAL A 294 8.40 35.07 -3.56
CA VAL A 294 7.73 34.10 -4.43
C VAL A 294 8.73 33.20 -5.15
N ILE A 295 8.39 31.93 -5.33
CA ILE A 295 9.26 30.97 -6.02
C ILE A 295 8.73 30.70 -7.43
N VAL A 296 9.54 31.04 -8.44
CA VAL A 296 9.30 30.66 -9.84
C VAL A 296 10.61 30.23 -10.49
N GLY A 297 10.60 29.09 -11.20
CA GLY A 297 11.79 28.56 -11.84
C GLY A 297 12.87 28.08 -10.86
N GLY A 298 12.48 27.68 -9.65
CA GLY A 298 13.38 27.13 -8.63
C GLY A 298 14.13 28.18 -7.81
N LYS A 299 13.75 29.45 -7.92
CA LYS A 299 14.44 30.55 -7.23
C LYS A 299 13.43 31.47 -6.53
N PRO A 300 13.73 31.93 -5.31
CA PRO A 300 13.04 33.07 -4.72
C PRO A 300 13.20 34.31 -5.61
N SER A 301 12.12 35.06 -5.78
CA SER A 301 12.10 36.36 -6.45
C SER A 301 12.44 37.43 -5.43
N SER A 302 13.43 38.27 -5.73
CA SER A 302 13.76 39.43 -4.90
C SER A 302 12.73 40.56 -4.99
N ASP A 303 11.77 40.46 -5.92
CA ASP A 303 10.98 41.61 -6.37
C ASP A 303 9.51 41.56 -5.93
N SER A 304 9.04 40.45 -5.35
CA SER A 304 7.64 40.29 -4.94
C SER A 304 7.49 39.21 -3.85
N VAL A 305 6.52 39.40 -2.96
CA VAL A 305 6.14 38.42 -1.92
C VAL A 305 4.74 37.86 -2.16
N TYR A 306 4.42 36.68 -1.61
CA TYR A 306 3.12 36.02 -1.87
C TYR A 306 1.90 36.87 -1.48
N GLY A 307 2.03 37.75 -0.48
CA GLY A 307 0.99 38.69 -0.05
C GLY A 307 0.46 39.60 -1.17
N GLU A 308 1.23 39.79 -2.24
CA GLU A 308 0.86 40.65 -3.37
C GLU A 308 -0.03 39.95 -4.41
N PHE A 309 -0.32 38.65 -4.29
CA PHE A 309 -0.91 37.82 -5.37
C PHE A 309 -2.38 37.42 -5.13
N GLN A 310 -3.13 38.17 -4.31
CA GLN A 310 -4.54 37.89 -4.01
C GLN A 310 -5.40 37.75 -5.27
N LYS A 311 -5.22 38.64 -6.25
CA LYS A 311 -6.00 38.62 -7.50
C LYS A 311 -5.83 37.32 -8.28
N GLU A 312 -4.62 36.77 -8.31
CA GLU A 312 -4.30 35.52 -9.00
C GLU A 312 -4.78 34.31 -8.19
N MET A 313 -4.76 34.37 -6.86
CA MET A 313 -5.40 33.37 -6.01
C MET A 313 -6.91 33.31 -6.24
N ASP A 314 -7.59 34.46 -6.29
CA ASP A 314 -9.03 34.53 -6.60
C ASP A 314 -9.32 33.95 -7.99
N MET A 315 -8.48 34.29 -8.98
CA MET A 315 -8.59 33.79 -10.35
C MET A 315 -8.45 32.26 -10.42
N LEU A 316 -7.46 31.70 -9.70
CA LEU A 316 -7.20 30.27 -9.62
C LEU A 316 -8.36 29.53 -8.94
N ASN A 317 -8.82 30.03 -7.80
CA ASN A 317 -9.92 29.44 -7.05
C ASN A 317 -11.22 29.41 -7.84
N LYS A 318 -11.55 30.53 -8.50
CA LYS A 318 -12.71 30.61 -9.40
C LYS A 318 -12.61 29.59 -10.54
N ALA A 319 -11.46 29.55 -11.22
CA ALA A 319 -11.22 28.60 -12.32
C ALA A 319 -11.35 27.15 -11.86
N PHE A 320 -10.80 26.82 -10.69
CA PHE A 320 -10.90 25.48 -10.09
C PHE A 320 -12.36 25.10 -9.79
N CYS A 321 -13.09 25.96 -9.09
CA CYS A 321 -14.49 25.70 -8.73
C CYS A 321 -15.38 25.53 -9.98
N GLU A 322 -15.22 26.41 -10.98
CA GLU A 322 -15.99 26.29 -12.23
C GLU A 322 -15.71 24.98 -12.97
N VAL A 323 -14.44 24.56 -13.08
CA VAL A 323 -14.11 23.29 -13.76
C VAL A 323 -14.66 22.08 -12.99
N MET A 324 -14.55 22.09 -11.66
CA MET A 324 -15.15 21.05 -10.83
C MET A 324 -16.66 20.98 -11.01
N MET A 325 -17.31 22.14 -11.18
CA MET A 325 -18.76 22.23 -11.38
C MET A 325 -19.23 21.82 -12.78
N ASP A 326 -18.43 22.11 -13.81
CA ASP A 326 -18.66 21.75 -15.21
C ASP A 326 -18.71 20.21 -15.37
N GLY A 327 -17.87 19.49 -14.60
CA GLY A 327 -17.85 18.04 -14.57
C GLY A 327 -17.27 17.39 -15.83
N ASP A 328 -17.43 16.08 -15.93
CA ASP A 328 -16.94 15.29 -17.05
C ASP A 328 -17.84 15.39 -18.29
N ALA A 329 -17.48 14.69 -19.37
CA ALA A 329 -18.25 14.69 -20.62
C ALA A 329 -19.71 14.19 -20.49
N LYS A 330 -20.08 13.58 -19.35
CA LYS A 330 -21.44 13.13 -19.02
C LYS A 330 -22.11 14.01 -17.96
N GLY A 331 -21.48 15.13 -17.58
CA GLY A 331 -21.94 16.03 -16.52
C GLY A 331 -21.79 15.46 -15.11
N ARG A 332 -20.95 14.44 -14.92
CA ARG A 332 -20.64 13.90 -13.59
C ARG A 332 -19.56 14.74 -12.94
N ILE A 333 -19.67 14.96 -11.64
CA ILE A 333 -18.63 15.67 -10.89
C ILE A 333 -17.31 14.90 -10.91
N PHE A 334 -16.19 15.63 -10.90
CA PHE A 334 -14.89 15.04 -10.66
C PHE A 334 -14.74 14.62 -9.19
N THR A 335 -14.17 13.43 -8.98
CA THR A 335 -13.92 12.92 -7.63
C THR A 335 -12.65 13.51 -7.04
N PHE A 336 -11.65 13.76 -7.88
CA PHE A 336 -10.34 14.26 -7.48
C PHE A 336 -9.96 15.56 -8.22
N PRO A 337 -9.00 16.33 -7.69
CA PRO A 337 -8.55 16.26 -6.31
C PRO A 337 -9.69 16.67 -5.36
N ILE A 338 -9.68 16.10 -4.15
CA ILE A 338 -10.59 16.54 -3.10
C ILE A 338 -10.14 17.93 -2.66
N PRO A 339 -10.99 18.97 -2.80
CA PRO A 339 -10.63 20.29 -2.35
C PRO A 339 -10.93 20.44 -0.87
N THR A 340 -10.01 21.06 -0.13
CA THR A 340 -10.19 21.43 1.28
C THR A 340 -9.92 22.92 1.46
N TYR A 341 -10.89 23.64 2.01
CA TYR A 341 -10.81 25.07 2.28
C TYR A 341 -10.82 25.33 3.78
N ASN A 342 -9.94 26.22 4.25
CA ASN A 342 -9.89 26.59 5.66
C ASN A 342 -10.92 27.68 5.96
N ILE A 343 -11.70 27.51 7.03
CA ILE A 343 -12.60 28.54 7.58
C ILE A 343 -12.06 28.98 8.94
N THR A 344 -11.67 30.24 9.03
CA THR A 344 -11.12 30.88 10.23
C THR A 344 -12.12 31.83 10.88
N LYS A 345 -11.79 32.35 12.07
CA LYS A 345 -12.64 33.31 12.81
C LYS A 345 -12.88 34.62 12.04
N ASP A 346 -11.91 35.01 11.25
CA ASP A 346 -11.86 36.22 10.42
C ASP A 346 -12.28 35.99 8.95
N PHE A 347 -12.84 34.82 8.66
CA PHE A 347 -13.27 34.46 7.31
C PHE A 347 -14.31 35.44 6.76
N ASP A 348 -14.04 36.01 5.59
CA ASP A 348 -14.93 36.98 4.95
C ASP A 348 -16.08 36.30 4.20
N TRP A 349 -17.20 36.12 4.91
CA TRP A 349 -18.42 35.51 4.38
C TRP A 349 -19.09 36.31 3.26
N GLN A 350 -18.74 37.59 3.09
CA GLN A 350 -19.33 38.47 2.07
C GLN A 350 -18.40 38.68 0.87
N ASN A 351 -17.28 37.96 0.81
CA ASN A 351 -16.35 38.04 -0.30
C ASN A 351 -16.95 37.43 -1.58
N LEU A 352 -17.26 38.29 -2.55
CA LEU A 352 -17.82 37.90 -3.86
C LEU A 352 -16.88 37.02 -4.69
N ALA A 353 -15.57 37.00 -4.39
CA ALA A 353 -14.64 36.06 -5.04
C ALA A 353 -14.94 34.60 -4.67
N LEU A 354 -15.70 34.37 -3.59
CA LEU A 354 -16.07 33.04 -3.11
C LEU A 354 -17.40 32.53 -3.70
N ASP A 355 -18.08 33.30 -4.55
CA ASP A 355 -19.40 32.92 -5.10
C ASP A 355 -19.35 31.54 -5.79
N ALA A 356 -18.30 31.29 -6.59
CA ALA A 356 -18.13 29.99 -7.27
C ALA A 356 -17.90 28.82 -6.29
N LEU A 357 -17.24 29.08 -5.16
CA LEU A 357 -17.04 28.11 -4.09
C LEU A 357 -18.37 27.76 -3.42
N TRP A 358 -19.21 28.75 -3.14
CA TRP A 358 -20.55 28.53 -2.58
C TRP A 358 -21.49 27.83 -3.54
N GLU A 359 -21.46 28.19 -4.82
CA GLU A 359 -22.24 27.51 -5.86
C GLU A 359 -21.85 26.04 -5.97
N MET A 360 -20.55 25.74 -5.98
CA MET A 360 -20.03 24.37 -5.99
C MET A 360 -20.50 23.59 -4.76
N THR A 361 -20.46 24.23 -3.58
CA THR A 361 -20.94 23.66 -2.31
C THR A 361 -22.42 23.34 -2.35
N ALA A 362 -23.24 24.27 -2.82
CA ALA A 362 -24.68 24.09 -2.90
C ALA A 362 -25.08 23.01 -3.92
N LYS A 363 -24.36 22.93 -5.05
CA LYS A 363 -24.68 22.01 -6.14
C LYS A 363 -24.29 20.57 -5.83
N TYR A 364 -23.16 20.36 -5.16
CA TYR A 364 -22.55 19.02 -5.04
C TYR A 364 -22.13 18.60 -3.63
N GLY A 365 -22.22 19.48 -2.63
CA GLY A 365 -21.76 19.17 -1.26
C GLY A 365 -20.24 19.06 -1.12
N ILE A 366 -19.49 19.58 -2.08
CA ILE A 366 -18.03 19.76 -2.03
C ILE A 366 -17.72 21.26 -2.09
N PRO A 367 -16.65 21.75 -1.45
CA PRO A 367 -15.50 21.03 -0.92
C PRO A 367 -15.65 20.63 0.55
N TYR A 368 -14.61 20.01 1.11
CA TYR A 368 -14.47 19.93 2.56
C TYR A 368 -14.06 21.29 3.13
N PHE A 369 -14.62 21.62 4.29
CA PHE A 369 -14.24 22.80 5.05
C PHE A 369 -13.53 22.39 6.34
N ALA A 370 -12.28 22.80 6.47
CA ALA A 370 -11.54 22.69 7.72
C ALA A 370 -11.93 23.86 8.63
N ASN A 371 -12.80 23.57 9.60
CA ASN A 371 -13.33 24.58 10.52
C ASN A 371 -12.37 24.86 11.69
N PHE A 372 -11.85 26.09 11.78
CA PHE A 372 -11.02 26.60 12.88
C PHE A 372 -11.74 27.68 13.71
N VAL A 373 -13.01 27.99 13.42
CA VAL A 373 -13.78 29.05 14.10
C VAL A 373 -13.90 28.77 15.61
N ASN A 374 -14.11 27.51 15.98
CA ASN A 374 -14.29 27.08 17.37
C ASN A 374 -13.07 26.28 17.89
N SER A 375 -11.92 26.40 17.24
CA SER A 375 -10.68 25.73 17.65
C SER A 375 -9.70 26.73 18.24
N ASP A 376 -8.83 26.25 19.13
CA ASP A 376 -7.63 26.97 19.55
C ASP A 376 -6.48 26.81 18.54
N MET A 377 -6.60 25.86 17.61
CA MET A 377 -5.65 25.64 16.51
C MET A 377 -5.83 26.68 15.39
N LYS A 378 -4.71 27.06 14.79
CA LYS A 378 -4.66 27.85 13.55
C LYS A 378 -4.53 26.92 12.33
N PRO A 379 -4.89 27.40 11.13
CA PRO A 379 -4.63 26.65 9.88
C PRO A 379 -3.15 26.23 9.72
N GLU A 380 -2.24 27.04 10.24
CA GLU A 380 -0.79 26.81 10.22
C GLU A 380 -0.35 25.62 11.08
N ASP A 381 -1.11 25.30 12.13
CA ASP A 381 -0.78 24.24 13.08
C ASP A 381 -1.13 22.85 12.53
N THR A 382 -1.87 22.78 11.43
CA THR A 382 -2.34 21.52 10.88
C THR A 382 -2.06 21.37 9.38
N ARG A 383 -1.84 20.12 8.96
CA ARG A 383 -1.86 19.74 7.55
C ARG A 383 -2.92 18.66 7.33
N SER A 384 -3.82 18.91 6.38
CA SER A 384 -4.84 17.94 5.98
C SER A 384 -4.22 16.87 5.09
N MET A 385 -4.09 15.67 5.65
CA MET A 385 -3.49 14.50 5.01
C MET A 385 -4.62 13.57 4.55
N CYS A 386 -5.30 13.87 3.44
CA CYS A 386 -6.52 13.14 2.95
C CYS A 386 -7.83 13.63 3.59
N CYS A 387 -8.83 12.74 3.69
CA CYS A 387 -10.21 12.99 4.08
C CYS A 387 -10.41 13.41 5.53
N ARG A 388 -9.58 12.92 6.47
CA ARG A 388 -9.80 13.17 7.91
C ARG A 388 -8.55 13.15 8.79
N LEU A 389 -7.42 12.66 8.27
CA LEU A 389 -6.15 12.70 8.98
C LEU A 389 -5.62 14.13 8.97
N ARG A 390 -5.30 14.62 10.17
CA ARG A 390 -4.63 15.90 10.37
C ARG A 390 -3.35 15.62 11.14
N LEU A 391 -2.24 16.14 10.64
CA LEU A 391 -1.00 16.20 11.39
C LEU A 391 -1.02 17.50 12.19
N ASP A 392 -0.87 17.40 13.51
CA ASP A 392 -0.55 18.53 14.36
C ASP A 392 0.96 18.78 14.28
N ILE A 393 1.36 19.91 13.71
CA ILE A 393 2.77 20.26 13.53
C ILE A 393 3.41 20.62 14.89
N GLY A 394 2.62 21.02 15.89
CA GLY A 394 3.09 21.32 17.24
C GLY A 394 3.66 20.12 17.98
N GLU A 395 3.24 18.91 17.64
CA GLU A 395 3.71 17.66 18.28
C GLU A 395 4.95 17.06 17.59
N ILE A 396 5.31 17.55 16.40
CA ILE A 396 6.39 17.00 15.56
C ILE A 396 7.69 17.83 15.67
N ARG A 397 7.63 19.02 16.28
CA ARG A 397 8.76 19.95 16.43
C ARG A 397 9.68 19.67 17.60
#